data_AF-A0A0C2FFS8-F1
#
_entry.id   AF-A0A0C2FFS8-F1
#
_cell.length_a   1.000
_cell.length_b   1.000
_cell.length_c   1.000
_cell.angle_alpha   90.00
_cell.angle_beta   90.00
_cell.angle_gamma   90.00
#
_symmetry.space_group_name_H-M   'P 1'
#
loop_
_entity.id
_entity.type
_entity.pdbx_description
1 polymer ?
#
loop_
_entity_poly.entity_id
_entity_poly.type
_entity_poly.pdbx_seq_one_letter_code
_entity_poly.pdbx_strand_id
1 'polypeptide(L)' 'MDLTLFPFDKQLCKLGIESYGYTADQVVYKWSSGSRAALKLHKIRLPDFTIKEAYVTNQMEAYATG' A
#
# COMPACT_ATOMS: atom_id res chain seq x y z
N MET A 1 -7.77 -8.36 8.00
CA MET A 1 -8.22 -9.55 7.27
C MET A 1 -9.71 -9.70 7.52
N ASP A 2 -10.47 -10.02 6.49
CA ASP A 2 -11.92 -10.23 6.56
C ASP A 2 -12.25 -11.66 6.12
N LEU A 3 -12.58 -12.54 7.07
CA LEU A 3 -12.78 -13.98 6.83
C LEU A 3 -14.26 -14.37 6.70
N THR A 4 -15.14 -13.39 6.48
CA THR A 4 -16.61 -13.60 6.43
C THR A 4 -17.05 -14.63 5.39
N LEU A 5 -16.29 -14.83 4.31
CA LEU A 5 -16.62 -15.73 3.21
C LEU A 5 -15.61 -16.87 3.01
N PHE A 6 -14.83 -17.22 4.03
CA PHE A 6 -13.84 -18.30 3.91
C PHE A 6 -14.45 -19.60 3.34
N PRO A 7 -13.84 -20.26 2.32
CA PRO A 7 -12.53 -19.99 1.71
C PRO A 7 -12.57 -19.13 0.43
N PHE A 8 -13.70 -18.45 0.15
CA PHE A 8 -13.93 -17.63 -1.05
C PHE A 8 -13.87 -16.12 -0.77
N ASP A 9 -13.19 -15.74 0.30
CA ASP A 9 -12.99 -14.37 0.75
C ASP A 9 -12.00 -13.60 -0.15
N LYS A 10 -12.04 -12.26 -0.01
CA LYS A 10 -11.09 -11.36 -0.64
C LYS A 10 -10.38 -10.56 0.43
N GLN A 11 -9.07 -10.42 0.30
CA GLN A 11 -8.25 -9.69 1.25
C GLN A 11 -7.67 -8.43 0.61
N LEU A 12 -7.80 -7.30 1.32
CA LEU A 12 -7.08 -6.07 1.01
C LEU A 12 -5.91 -5.93 1.99
N CYS A 13 -4.70 -6.13 1.48
CA CYS A 13 -3.45 -5.97 2.23
C CYS A 13 -2.83 -4.61 1.91
N LYS A 14 -2.44 -3.85 2.93
CA LYS A 14 -1.83 -2.52 2.80
C LYS A 14 -0.36 -2.55 3.21
N LEU A 15 0.47 -1.81 2.48
CA LEU A 15 1.85 -1.49 2.87
C LEU A 15 1.94 0.03 3.07
N GLY A 16 2.16 0.45 4.31
CA GLY A 16 2.37 1.86 4.65
C GLY A 16 3.84 2.24 4.51
N ILE A 17 4.11 3.39 3.89
CA ILE A 17 5.44 4.01 3.85
C ILE A 17 5.28 5.40 4.42
N GLU A 18 6.02 5.70 5.49
CA GLU A 18 5.96 6.99 6.17
C GLU A 18 7.35 7.44 6.65
N SER A 19 7.46 8.74 6.88
CA SER A 19 8.65 9.35 7.48
C SER A 19 8.51 9.27 8.99
N TYR A 20 9.52 8.72 9.67
CA TYR A 20 9.54 8.69 11.13
C TYR A 20 10.03 10.00 11.77
N GLY A 21 10.95 10.71 11.09
CA GLY A 21 11.66 11.86 11.69
C GLY A 21 11.28 13.24 11.13
N TYR A 22 10.42 13.29 10.12
CA TYR A 22 10.00 14.53 9.46
C TYR A 22 8.50 14.56 9.25
N THR A 23 7.88 15.71 9.53
CA THR A 23 6.45 15.95 9.31
C THR A 23 6.16 16.29 7.85
N ALA A 24 4.87 16.33 7.49
CA ALA A 24 4.42 16.66 6.14
C ALA A 24 4.81 18.08 5.68
N ASP A 25 5.05 19.00 6.62
CA ASP A 25 5.53 20.36 6.32
C ASP A 25 7.01 20.37 5.87
N GLN A 26 7.77 19.35 6.27
CA GLN A 26 9.19 19.23 5.95
C GLN A 26 9.42 18.33 4.73
N VAL A 27 8.69 17.22 4.63
CA VAL A 27 8.84 16.23 3.55
C VAL A 27 7.46 15.75 3.07
N VAL A 28 7.23 15.88 1.76
CA VAL A 28 6.02 15.36 1.10
C VAL A 28 6.40 14.27 0.11
N TYR A 29 5.87 13.06 0.32
CA TYR A 29 6.04 11.96 -0.62
C TYR A 29 5.09 12.08 -1.82
N LYS A 30 5.59 11.66 -2.99
CA LYS A 30 4.81 11.53 -4.21
C LYS A 30 5.19 10.24 -4.91
N TRP A 31 4.19 9.51 -5.39
CA TRP A 31 4.41 8.34 -6.23
C TRP A 31 5.08 8.74 -7.55
N SER A 32 6.08 7.95 -7.95
CA SER A 32 6.74 8.14 -9.23
C SER A 32 5.76 7.99 -10.39
N SER A 33 5.76 8.97 -11.30
CA SER A 33 4.98 8.97 -12.53
C SER A 33 5.89 8.92 -13.76
N GLY A 34 5.37 8.47 -14.91
CA GLY A 34 6.11 8.44 -16.17
C GLY A 34 7.04 7.22 -16.31
N SER A 35 8.34 7.44 -16.54
CA SER A 35 9.30 6.39 -16.94
C SER A 35 9.55 5.32 -15.87
N ARG A 36 9.24 5.62 -14.60
CA ARG A 36 9.31 4.69 -13.49
C ARG A 36 7.92 4.56 -12.86
N ALA A 37 7.28 3.42 -13.04
CA ALA A 37 6.03 3.09 -12.38
C ALA A 37 6.23 3.05 -10.85
N ALA A 38 5.32 3.68 -10.11
CA ALA A 38 5.31 3.67 -8.65
C ALA A 38 5.18 2.26 -8.05
N LEU A 39 4.49 1.37 -8.76
CA LEU A 39 4.30 -0.01 -8.37
C LEU A 39 4.58 -0.93 -9.56
N LYS A 40 5.40 -1.95 -9.32
CA LYS A 40 5.66 -3.02 -10.28
C LYS A 40 5.43 -4.34 -9.58
N LEU A 41 4.41 -5.08 -10.03
CA LEU A 41 4.15 -6.42 -9.54
C LEU A 41 4.80 -7.42 -10.49
N HIS A 42 5.78 -8.16 -9.99
CA HIS A 42 6.34 -9.30 -10.72
C HIS A 42 5.37 -10.49 -10.67
N LYS A 43 5.63 -11.51 -11.49
CA LYS A 43 4.85 -12.74 -11.46
C LYS A 43 5.08 -13.44 -10.12
N ILE A 44 4.10 -13.37 -9.24
CA ILE A 44 4.10 -14.01 -7.93
C ILE A 44 3.08 -15.16 -7.97
N ARG A 45 3.44 -16.29 -7.36
CA ARG A 45 2.52 -17.39 -7.09
C ARG A 45 2.41 -17.55 -5.59
N LEU A 46 1.20 -17.41 -5.07
CA LEU A 46 0.88 -17.75 -3.70
C LEU A 46 0.15 -19.11 -3.71
N PRO A 47 0.30 -19.94 -2.66
CA PRO A 47 -0.35 -21.25 -2.60
C PRO A 47 -1.88 -21.17 -2.68
N ASP A 48 -2.48 -20.29 -1.86
CA ASP A 48 -3.94 -20.24 -1.66
C ASP A 48 -4.59 -18.96 -2.22
N PHE A 49 -3.79 -18.00 -2.70
CA PHE A 49 -4.27 -16.69 -3.13
C PHE A 49 -3.82 -16.34 -4.55
N THR A 50 -4.62 -15.51 -5.22
CA THR A 50 -4.23 -14.87 -6.48
C THR A 50 -4.42 -13.37 -6.35
N ILE A 51 -3.38 -12.60 -6.66
CA ILE A 51 -3.45 -11.14 -6.63
C ILE A 51 -4.31 -10.69 -7.81
N LYS A 52 -5.45 -10.04 -7.51
CA LYS A 52 -6.38 -9.52 -8.53
C LYS A 52 -6.00 -8.12 -9.00
N GLU A 53 -5.60 -7.27 -8.07
CA GLU A 53 -5.23 -5.89 -8.33
C GLU A 53 -4.18 -5.42 -7.31
N ALA A 54 -3.43 -4.40 -7.69
CA ALA A 54 -2.51 -3.70 -6.81
C ALA A 54 -2.44 -2.23 -7.25
N TYR A 55 -2.51 -1.31 -6.30
CA TYR A 55 -2.57 0.13 -6.57
C TYR A 55 -1.84 0.90 -5.48
N VAL A 56 -1.59 2.18 -5.76
CA VAL A 56 -0.94 3.10 -4.82
C VAL A 56 -1.88 4.24 -4.45
N THR A 57 -1.83 4.69 -3.21
CA THR A 57 -2.58 5.84 -2.72
C THR A 57 -1.67 6.74 -1.89
N ASN A 58 -2.00 8.03 -1.79
CA ASN A 58 -1.35 8.94 -0.86
C ASN A 58 -2.26 9.13 0.35
N GLN A 59 -1.69 9.24 1.54
CA GLN A 59 -2.40 9.56 2.78
C GLN A 59 -1.56 10.56 3.57
N MET A 60 -2.22 11.43 4.32
CA MET A 60 -1.61 12.27 5.35
C MET A 60 -2.37 12.00 6.64
N GLU A 61 -1.64 11.56 7.67
CA GLU A 61 -2.20 11.20 8.96
C GLU A 61 -1.70 12.19 10.01
N ALA A 62 -2.57 12.52 10.96
CA ALA A 62 -2.22 13.36 12.10
C ALA A 62 -1.90 12.45 13.29
N TYR A 63 -0.67 12.51 13.78
CA TYR A 63 -0.25 11.75 14.95
C TYR A 63 -0.27 12.63 16.20
N ALA A 64 -0.50 12.01 17.36
CA ALA A 64 -0.51 12.71 18.64
C ALA A 64 0.83 13.40 18.97
N THR A 65 1.91 12.96 18.33
CA THR A 65 3.27 13.46 18.52
C THR A 65 3.72 14.50 17.49
N GLY A 66 2.84 14.90 16.55
CA GLY A 66 3.13 15.85 15.47
C GLY A 66 3.28 15.21 14.10
#